data_AF-A0A497SGR4-F1
#
_entry.id   AF-A0A497SGR4-F1
#
_cell.length_a   1.000
_cell.length_b   1.000
_cell.length_c   1.000
_cell.angle_alpha   90.00
_cell.angle_beta   90.00
_cell.angle_gamma   90.00
#
_symmetry.space_group_name_H-M   'P 1'
#
loop_
_entity.id
_entity.type
_entity.pdbx_description
1 polymer ?
#
loop_
_entity_poly.entity_id
_entity_poly.type
_entity_poly.pdbx_seq_one_letter_code
_entity_poly.pdbx_strand_id
1 'polypeptide(L)' 'MEKETIEVMVEGGKATAAPPLGPSIAPLKINVQAVVDKINEKTKEMQGMQVPVKVIVDTESKEFEVEVGTPPV' A
#
# COMPACT_ATOMS: atom_id res chain seq x y z
N MET A 1 -6.38 16.19 -12.94
CA MET A 1 -5.59 15.00 -12.57
C MET A 1 -4.95 15.24 -11.22
N GLU A 2 -5.78 15.20 -10.18
CA GLU A 2 -5.34 15.24 -8.78
C GLU A 2 -4.94 13.82 -8.38
N LYS A 3 -3.63 13.61 -8.25
CA LYS A 3 -3.04 12.35 -7.81
C LYS A 3 -2.57 12.54 -6.37
N GLU A 4 -3.07 11.70 -5.48
CA GLU A 4 -2.69 11.73 -4.07
C GLU A 4 -1.71 10.60 -3.80
N THR A 5 -0.53 10.93 -3.29
CA THR A 5 0.51 9.95 -2.97
C THR A 5 0.56 9.74 -1.48
N ILE A 6 0.41 8.50 -1.05
CA ILE A 6 0.44 8.08 0.34
C ILE A 6 1.61 7.13 0.54
N GLU A 7 2.49 7.47 1.47
CA GLU A 7 3.59 6.61 1.89
C GLU A 7 3.28 5.98 3.24
N VAL A 8 3.38 4.66 3.32
CA VAL A 8 3.08 3.88 4.52
C VAL A 8 4.10 2.77 4.70
N MET A 9 4.38 2.42 5.95
CA MET A 9 5.19 1.24 6.27
C MET A 9 4.28 0.08 6.64
N VAL A 10 4.53 -1.07 6.04
CA VAL A 10 3.76 -2.30 6.27
C VAL A 10 4.69 -3.46 6.48
N GLU A 11 4.26 -4.47 7.22
CA GLU A 11 5.02 -5.71 7.33
C GLU A 11 4.94 -6.49 6.03
N GLY A 12 6.08 -6.78 5.42
CA GLY A 12 6.17 -7.61 4.22
C GLY A 12 5.58 -8.99 4.49
N GLY A 13 4.85 -9.53 3.51
CA GLY A 13 4.17 -10.83 3.56
C GLY A 13 3.05 -10.96 4.61
N LYS A 14 2.83 -9.93 5.43
CA LYS A 14 1.79 -9.88 6.46
C LYS A 14 1.15 -8.50 6.56
N ALA A 15 1.16 -7.75 5.46
CA ALA A 15 0.46 -6.47 5.37
C ALA A 15 -1.03 -6.71 5.65
N THR A 16 -1.66 -5.78 6.35
CA THR A 16 -3.07 -5.84 6.69
C THR A 16 -3.73 -4.48 6.41
N ALA A 17 -5.05 -4.48 6.27
CA ALA A 17 -5.84 -3.24 6.17
C ALA A 17 -5.87 -2.43 7.48
N ALA A 18 -5.06 -2.80 8.47
CA ALA A 18 -4.92 -2.11 9.74
C ALA A 18 -4.21 -0.73 9.54
N PRO A 19 -4.19 0.13 10.58
CA PRO A 19 -3.31 1.30 10.59
C PRO A 19 -1.87 0.84 10.34
N PRO A 20 -1.11 1.46 9.41
CA PRO A 20 -1.29 2.79 8.82
C PRO A 20 -1.98 2.85 7.43
N LEU A 21 -2.28 1.71 6.80
CA LEU A 21 -2.87 1.66 5.44
C LEU A 21 -4.35 2.04 5.41
N GLY A 22 -5.14 1.43 6.31
CA GLY A 22 -6.60 1.60 6.34
C GLY A 22 -7.07 3.06 6.39
N PRO A 23 -6.64 3.89 7.36
CA PRO A 23 -7.15 5.25 7.50
C PRO A 23 -6.68 6.20 6.39
N SER A 24 -5.50 6.00 5.82
CA SER A 24 -4.98 6.81 4.71
C SER A 24 -5.71 6.51 3.39
N ILE A 25 -6.12 5.25 3.20
CA ILE A 25 -6.75 4.79 1.96
C ILE A 25 -8.28 4.87 1.99
N ALA A 26 -8.91 4.75 3.16
CA ALA A 26 -10.36 4.86 3.33
C ALA A 26 -11.03 6.10 2.66
N PRO A 27 -10.49 7.34 2.79
CA PRO A 27 -11.12 8.51 2.18
C PRO A 27 -11.08 8.49 0.64
N LEU A 28 -10.16 7.73 0.05
CA LEU A 28 -9.93 7.66 -1.39
C LEU A 28 -10.87 6.69 -2.11
N LYS A 29 -11.73 5.97 -1.38
CA LYS A 29 -12.69 4.98 -1.92
C LYS A 29 -12.06 3.89 -2.80
N ILE A 30 -10.79 3.59 -2.59
CA ILE A 30 -10.11 2.46 -3.23
C ILE A 30 -10.15 1.23 -2.31
N ASN A 31 -9.94 0.05 -2.88
CA ASN A 31 -10.04 -1.20 -2.14
C ASN A 31 -8.74 -1.49 -1.38
N VAL A 32 -8.72 -1.18 -0.08
CA VAL A 32 -7.57 -1.42 0.82
C VAL A 32 -7.15 -2.89 0.78
N GLN A 33 -8.11 -3.82 0.76
CA GLN A 33 -7.82 -5.25 0.74
C GLN A 33 -7.06 -5.64 -0.53
N ALA A 34 -7.47 -5.10 -1.68
CA ALA A 34 -6.78 -5.34 -2.95
C ALA A 34 -5.35 -4.78 -2.95
N VAL A 35 -5.11 -3.62 -2.32
CA VAL A 35 -3.76 -3.06 -2.13
C VAL A 35 -2.91 -3.99 -1.27
N VAL A 36 -3.46 -4.41 -0.13
CA VAL A 36 -2.79 -5.31 0.83
C VAL A 36 -2.44 -6.65 0.19
N ASP A 37 -3.35 -7.27 -0.53
CA ASP A 37 -3.10 -8.55 -1.21
C ASP A 37 -1.97 -8.41 -2.24
N LYS A 38 -1.99 -7.33 -3.02
CA LYS A 38 -0.95 -7.04 -4.03
C LYS A 38 0.42 -6.76 -3.40
N ILE A 39 0.44 -6.08 -2.26
CA ILE A 39 1.66 -5.88 -1.45
C ILE A 39 2.14 -7.23 -0.94
N ASN A 40 1.28 -8.04 -0.32
CA ASN A 40 1.65 -9.33 0.25
C ASN A 40 2.18 -10.29 -0.81
N GLU A 41 1.63 -10.26 -2.02
CA GLU A 41 2.12 -11.06 -3.14
C GLU A 41 3.55 -10.64 -3.54
N LYS A 42 3.80 -9.33 -3.66
CA LYS A 42 5.13 -8.78 -4.00
C LYS A 42 6.15 -8.86 -2.87
N THR A 43 5.71 -8.74 -1.62
CA THR A 43 6.55 -8.74 -0.41
C THR A 43 6.60 -10.12 0.25
N LYS A 44 6.11 -11.16 -0.43
CA LYS A 44 6.07 -12.53 0.11
C LYS A 44 7.46 -13.05 0.49
N GLU A 45 8.48 -12.64 -0.26
CA GLU A 45 9.89 -12.97 0.00
C GLU A 45 10.50 -12.10 1.12
N MET A 46 9.85 -10.97 1.44
CA MET A 46 10.24 -10.01 2.48
C MET A 46 9.41 -10.21 3.75
N GLN A 47 8.89 -11.44 3.95
CA GLN A 47 8.01 -11.74 5.06
C GLN A 47 8.73 -11.53 6.39
N GLY A 48 8.20 -10.64 7.23
CA GLY A 48 8.77 -10.32 8.54
C GLY A 48 9.72 -9.10 8.58
N MET A 49 9.85 -8.36 7.48
CA MET A 49 10.55 -7.06 7.45
C MET A 49 9.54 -5.91 7.24
N GLN A 50 9.85 -4.71 7.72
CA GLN A 50 9.06 -3.52 7.39
C GLN A 50 9.42 -3.04 5.98
N VAL A 51 8.43 -3.04 5.10
CA VAL A 51 8.59 -2.62 3.72
C VAL A 51 7.86 -1.29 3.52
N PRO A 52 8.53 -0.24 3.04
CA PRO A 52 7.87 1.00 2.67
C PRO A 52 7.06 0.79 1.39
N VAL A 53 5.80 1.19 1.41
CA VAL A 53 4.90 1.12 0.27
C VAL A 53 4.39 2.52 -0.04
N LYS A 54 4.42 2.87 -1.32
CA LYS A 54 3.88 4.10 -1.86
C LYS A 54 2.63 3.77 -2.67
N VAL A 55 1.50 4.37 -2.28
CA VAL A 55 0.21 4.22 -2.94
C VAL A 55 -0.14 5.54 -3.59
N ILE A 56 -0.19 5.55 -4.93
CA ILE A 56 -0.54 6.72 -5.71
C ILE A 56 -1.99 6.52 -6.16
N VAL A 57 -2.87 7.44 -5.82
CA VAL A 57 -4.30 7.32 -6.10
C VAL A 57 -4.76 8.46 -6.95
N ASP A 58 -5.40 8.14 -8.07
CA ASP A 58 -6.05 9.09 -8.94
C ASP A 58 -7.47 9.33 -8.44
N THR A 59 -7.76 10.56 -8.00
CA THR A 59 -9.06 10.93 -7.45
C THR A 59 -10.16 11.04 -8.51
N GLU A 60 -9.80 11.16 -9.80
CA GLU A 60 -10.73 11.21 -10.93
C GLU A 60 -11.10 9.81 -11.42
N SER A 61 -10.10 8.98 -11.75
CA SER A 61 -10.33 7.64 -12.30
C SER A 61 -10.54 6.56 -11.23
N LYS A 62 -10.25 6.89 -9.96
CA LYS A 62 -10.20 5.93 -8.83
C LYS A 62 -9.17 4.83 -9.05
N GLU A 63 -8.22 5.06 -9.95
CA GLU A 63 -7.09 4.17 -10.14
C GLU A 63 -6.14 4.34 -8.98
N PHE A 64 -5.51 3.22 -8.58
CA PHE A 64 -4.49 3.21 -7.56
C PHE A 64 -3.29 2.43 -8.07
N GLU A 65 -2.11 2.98 -7.83
CA GLU A 65 -0.84 2.37 -8.15
C GLU A 65 -0.10 2.07 -6.85
N VAL A 66 0.46 0.87 -6.76
CA VAL A 66 1.15 0.40 -5.55
C VAL A 66 2.60 0.12 -5.90
N GLU A 67 3.47 0.96 -5.39
CA GLU A 67 4.91 0.80 -5.46
C GLU A 67 5.43 0.23 -4.15
N VAL A 68 5.99 -0.97 -4.22
CA VAL A 68 6.64 -1.63 -3.10
C VAL A 68 8.12 -1.27 -3.15
N GLY A 69 8.60 -0.54 -2.14
CA GLY A 69 10.01 -0.25 -1.99
C GLY A 69 10.77 -1.46 -1.48
N THR A 70 12.10 -1.42 -1.55
CA THR A 70 12.96 -2.41 -0.89
C THR A 70 13.14 -2.04 0.58
N PRO A 71 13.08 -3.00 1.53
CA PRO A 71 13.36 -2.76 2.93
C PRO A 71 14.82 -2.26 3.06
N PRO A 72 15.09 -1.27 3.93
CA PRO A 72 16.46 -0.87 4.21
C PRO A 72 17.20 -2.03 4.90
N VAL A 73 18.36 -2.39 4.35
CA VAL A 73 19.31 -3.37 4.92
C VAL A 73 20.01 -2.85 6.16
#